data_AF-A0A920HE37-F1
#
_entry.id   AF-A0A920HE37-F1
#
_cell.length_a   1.000
_cell.length_b   1.000
_cell.length_c   1.000
_cell.angle_alpha   90.00
_cell.angle_beta   90.00
_cell.angle_gamma   90.00
#
_symmetry.space_group_name_H-M   'P 1'
#
loop_
_entity.id
_entity.type
_entity.pdbx_description
1 polymer ?
#
loop_
_entity_poly.entity_id
_entity_poly.type
_entity_poly.pdbx_seq_one_letter_code
_entity_poly.pdbx_strand_id
1 'polypeptide(L)'
;MTVTDRSSDSFEVDVSEETLSRTTLQTWQEGTAVNLERSLRMGDEMGGHIVSGHVDGVAVIENITAVSDSHRLGKFFAAAFSRLCC
;
A
#
# COMPACT_ATOMS: atom_id res chain seq x y z
N MET A 1 -8.57 6.28 -3.50
CA MET A 1 -9.30 5.30 -4.32
C MET A 1 -10.70 5.16 -3.77
N THR A 2 -11.70 5.01 -4.63
CA THR A 2 -13.11 4.83 -4.23
C THR A 2 -13.74 3.79 -5.14
N VAL A 3 -14.53 2.87 -4.57
CA VAL A 3 -15.23 1.84 -5.34
C VAL A 3 -16.36 2.46 -6.15
N THR A 4 -16.38 2.20 -7.46
CA THR A 4 -17.40 2.70 -8.40
C THR A 4 -18.43 1.63 -8.74
N ASP A 5 -17.99 0.37 -8.84
CA ASP A 5 -18.86 -0.79 -9.06
C ASP A 5 -18.36 -2.03 -8.31
N ARG A 6 -19.26 -2.97 -8.03
CA ARG A 6 -18.93 -4.19 -7.27
C ARG A 6 -19.79 -5.39 -7.65
N SER A 7 -19.12 -6.52 -7.87
CA SER A 7 -19.72 -7.85 -8.01
C SER A 7 -19.43 -8.74 -6.78
N SER A 8 -19.80 -10.01 -6.85
CA SER A 8 -19.59 -10.99 -5.76
C SER A 8 -18.11 -11.17 -5.37
N ASP A 9 -17.23 -11.11 -6.37
CA ASP A 9 -15.81 -11.49 -6.30
C ASP A 9 -14.87 -10.42 -6.88
N SER A 10 -15.41 -9.32 -7.39
CA SER A 10 -14.64 -8.21 -7.96
C SER A 10 -15.21 -6.85 -7.56
N PHE A 11 -14.39 -5.81 -7.66
CA PHE A 11 -14.80 -4.42 -7.49
C PHE A 11 -13.94 -3.53 -8.40
N GLU A 12 -14.55 -2.45 -8.89
CA GLU A 12 -13.89 -1.43 -9.70
C GLU A 12 -13.60 -0.20 -8.83
N VAL A 13 -12.47 0.46 -9.07
CA VAL A 13 -12.08 1.67 -8.33
C VAL A 13 -11.64 2.77 -9.27
N ASP A 14 -12.05 4.00 -8.95
CA ASP A 14 -11.48 5.19 -9.56
C ASP A 14 -10.18 5.59 -8.87
N VAL A 15 -9.20 5.95 -9.68
CA VAL A 15 -7.86 6.35 -9.26
C VAL A 15 -7.56 7.74 -9.82
N SER A 16 -7.19 8.68 -8.94
CA SER A 16 -6.76 10.01 -9.37
C SER A 16 -5.35 9.96 -10.00
N GLU A 17 -5.04 10.93 -10.85
CA GLU A 17 -3.70 11.10 -11.42
C GLU A 17 -2.63 11.24 -10.33
N GLU A 18 -2.94 11.96 -9.24
CA GLU A 18 -2.06 12.06 -8.07
C GLU A 18 -1.73 10.67 -7.48
N THR A 19 -2.75 9.83 -7.29
CA THR A 19 -2.57 8.47 -6.77
C THR A 19 -1.73 7.63 -7.74
N LEU A 20 -1.96 7.72 -9.05
CA LEU A 20 -1.12 7.03 -10.04
C LEU A 20 0.34 7.47 -9.97
N SER A 21 0.61 8.77 -9.81
CA SER A 21 1.97 9.31 -9.76
C SER A 21 2.76 8.96 -8.49
N ARG A 22 2.06 8.65 -7.39
CA ARG A 22 2.65 8.44 -6.05
C ARG A 22 2.73 6.98 -5.64
N THR A 23 2.15 6.07 -6.40
CA THR A 23 2.01 4.64 -6.05
C THR A 23 2.59 3.74 -7.13
N THR A 24 2.58 2.43 -6.90
CA THR A 24 3.00 1.43 -7.89
C THR A 24 1.90 1.07 -8.89
N LEU A 25 0.73 1.73 -8.85
CA LEU A 25 -0.44 1.34 -9.64
C LEU A 25 -0.21 1.35 -11.15
N GLN A 26 0.63 2.24 -11.65
CA GLN A 26 0.93 2.33 -13.09
C GLN A 26 1.62 1.07 -13.64
N THR A 27 2.24 0.26 -12.78
CA THR A 27 2.94 -0.97 -13.19
C THR A 27 2.10 -2.22 -12.97
N TRP A 28 0.89 -2.10 -12.44
CA TRP A 28 0.03 -3.24 -12.19
C TRP A 28 -0.50 -3.82 -13.50
N GLN A 29 -0.54 -5.15 -13.54
CA GLN A 29 -1.09 -5.93 -14.65
C GLN A 29 -2.09 -6.95 -14.10
N GLU A 30 -2.89 -7.54 -14.97
CA GLU A 30 -3.79 -8.63 -14.59
C GLU A 30 -3.01 -9.74 -13.85
N GLY A 31 -3.55 -10.18 -12.71
CA GLY A 31 -2.90 -11.18 -11.84
C GLY A 31 -1.92 -10.60 -10.80
N THR A 32 -1.71 -9.28 -10.76
CA THR A 32 -0.90 -8.64 -9.70
C THR A 32 -1.55 -8.83 -8.34
N ALA A 33 -0.84 -9.45 -7.39
CA ALA A 33 -1.30 -9.59 -6.01
C ALA A 33 -1.16 -8.25 -5.26
N VAL A 34 -2.20 -7.86 -4.53
CA VAL A 34 -2.27 -6.57 -3.84
C VAL A 34 -2.82 -6.75 -2.44
N ASN A 35 -2.39 -5.89 -1.51
CA ASN A 35 -2.94 -5.86 -0.16
C ASN A 35 -4.26 -5.08 -0.17
N LEU A 36 -5.31 -5.65 0.42
CA LEU A 36 -6.62 -5.02 0.54
C LEU A 36 -6.99 -4.90 2.01
N GLU A 37 -7.29 -3.67 2.45
CA GLU A 37 -7.80 -3.37 3.77
C GLU A 37 -9.11 -2.59 3.62
N ARG A 38 -10.14 -2.98 4.38
CA ARG A 38 -11.43 -2.26 4.37
C ARG A 38 -11.29 -1.01 5.22
N SER A 39 -11.98 0.06 4.83
CA SER A 39 -12.09 1.26 5.66
C SER A 39 -12.64 0.89 7.04
N LEU A 40 -11.95 1.35 8.08
CA LEU A 40 -12.34 1.18 9.48
C LEU A 40 -13.75 1.72 9.69
N ARG A 41 -14.61 0.91 10.33
CA ARG A 41 -15.89 1.37 10.83
C ARG A 41 -15.72 1.95 12.23
N MET A 42 -16.58 2.90 12.59
CA MET A 42 -16.67 3.40 13.96
C MET A 42 -16.89 2.21 14.93
N GLY A 43 -15.89 1.93 15.77
CA GLY A 43 -15.94 0.84 16.76
C GLY A 43 -15.11 -0.41 16.42
N ASP A 44 -14.42 -0.46 15.28
CA ASP A 44 -13.48 -1.54 14.97
C ASP A 44 -12.22 -1.44 15.86
N GLU A 45 -11.71 -2.58 16.33
CA GLU A 45 -10.49 -2.64 17.15
C GLU A 45 -9.27 -2.13 16.35
N MET A 46 -8.64 -1.06 16.83
CA MET A 46 -7.42 -0.51 16.25
C MET A 46 -6.20 -1.36 16.64
N GLY A 47 -5.94 -2.44 15.91
CA GLY A 47 -4.69 -3.18 16.00
C GLY A 47 -3.58 -2.50 15.19
N GLY A 48 -2.89 -1.49 15.75
CA GLY A 48 -1.77 -0.81 15.08
C GLY A 48 -1.72 0.70 15.31
N HIS A 49 -1.43 1.45 14.24
CA HIS A 49 -1.44 2.92 14.21
C HIS A 49 -2.41 3.43 13.14
N ILE A 50 -2.75 4.72 13.17
CA ILE A 50 -3.66 5.33 12.19
C ILE A 50 -2.98 5.36 10.82
N VAL A 51 -3.56 4.63 9.87
CA VAL A 51 -3.20 4.69 8.45
C VAL A 51 -4.24 5.54 7.73
N SER A 52 -3.82 6.66 7.13
CA SER A 52 -4.71 7.60 6.45
C SER A 52 -5.18 7.12 5.07
N GLY A 53 -4.51 6.12 4.50
CA GLY A 53 -4.70 5.70 3.11
C GLY A 53 -4.10 6.66 2.07
N HIS A 54 -3.40 7.73 2.50
CA HIS A 54 -2.64 8.59 1.61
C HIS A 54 -1.23 8.02 1.42
N VAL A 55 -0.78 7.91 0.17
CA VAL A 55 0.56 7.41 -0.16
C VAL A 55 1.46 8.59 -0.46
N ASP A 56 2.49 8.79 0.37
CA ASP A 56 3.43 9.89 0.19
C ASP A 56 4.46 9.62 -0.94
N GLY A 57 4.77 8.35 -1.20
CA GLY A 57 5.66 7.93 -2.28
C GLY A 57 5.99 6.44 -2.27
N VAL A 58 6.83 6.03 -3.23
CA VAL A 58 7.27 4.64 -3.40
C VAL A 58 8.67 4.44 -2.85
N ALA A 59 8.89 3.31 -2.16
CA ALA A 59 10.19 2.86 -1.71
C ALA A 59 10.55 1.50 -2.33
N VAL A 60 11.82 1.33 -2.69
CA VAL A 60 12.40 0.07 -3.18
C VAL A 60 13.04 -0.66 -2.01
N ILE A 61 12.69 -1.93 -1.82
CA ILE A 61 13.34 -2.80 -0.85
C ILE A 61 14.64 -3.33 -1.48
N GLU A 62 15.79 -2.98 -0.91
CA GLU A 62 17.09 -3.43 -1.41
C GLU A 62 17.52 -4.79 -0.84
N ASN A 63 17.02 -5.16 0.36
CA ASN A 63 17.41 -6.40 1.02
C ASN A 63 16.28 -6.98 1.87
N ILE A 64 16.06 -8.29 1.69
CA ILE A 64 15.20 -9.12 2.53
C ILE A 64 16.06 -10.24 3.11
N THR A 65 16.10 -10.36 4.43
CA THR A 65 16.82 -11.42 5.14
C THR A 65 15.83 -12.27 5.95
N ALA A 66 15.84 -13.59 5.77
CA ALA A 66 15.05 -14.50 6.59
C ALA A 66 15.61 -14.57 8.02
N VAL A 67 14.74 -14.47 9.02
CA VAL A 67 15.05 -14.57 10.45
C VAL A 67 14.00 -15.46 11.11
N SER A 68 14.35 -16.72 11.33
CA SER A 68 13.41 -17.75 11.83
C SER A 68 12.14 -17.80 10.96
N ASP A 69 10.95 -17.57 11.54
CA ASP A 69 9.65 -17.57 10.86
C ASP A 69 9.24 -16.17 10.36
N SER A 70 10.20 -15.26 10.17
CA SER A 70 9.95 -13.87 9.79
C SER A 70 10.95 -13.38 8.74
N HIS A 71 10.59 -12.31 8.04
CA HIS A 71 11.48 -11.65 7.09
C HIS A 71 11.81 -10.27 7.63
N ARG A 72 13.10 -9.96 7.72
CA ARG A 72 13.59 -8.61 8.01
C ARG A 72 13.82 -7.89 6.70
N LEU A 73 13.14 -6.77 6.54
CA LEU A 73 13.34 -5.83 5.44
C LEU A 73 14.39 -4.80 5.91
N GLY A 74 15.54 -4.76 5.22
CA GLY A 74 16.74 -4.07 5.72
C GLY A 74 16.88 -2.63 5.26
N LYS A 75 17.20 -2.44 3.98
CA LYS A 75 17.45 -1.12 3.39
C LYS A 75 16.33 -0.77 2.42
N PHE A 76 15.91 0.48 2.49
CA PHE A 76 14.89 1.04 1.61
C PHE A 76 15.46 2.25 0.89
N PHE A 77 15.26 2.32 -0.42
CA PHE A 77 15.49 3.54 -1.19
C PHE A 77 14.15 4.18 -1.52
N ALA A 78 13.84 5.30 -0.89
CA ALA A 78 12.64 6.08 -1.22
C ALA A 78 13.02 7.16 -2.23
N ALA A 79 12.46 7.07 -3.45
CA ALA A 79 12.76 8.04 -4.52
C ALA A 79 12.26 9.47 -4.21
N ALA A 80 11.53 9.68 -3.10
CA ALA A 80 10.94 10.98 -2.75
C ALA A 80 11.04 11.37 -1.25
N PHE A 81 11.69 10.59 -0.38
CA PHE A 81 11.67 10.85 1.06
C PHE A 81 13.07 10.88 1.69
N SER A 82 13.50 12.08 2.11
CA SER A 82 14.70 12.28 2.94
C SER A 82 14.39 12.71 4.38
N ARG A 83 13.11 12.73 4.82
CA ARG A 83 12.73 13.42 6.07
C ARG A 83 11.78 12.69 7.03
N LEU A 84 11.39 11.43 6.78
CA LEU A 84 10.43 10.73 7.66
C LEU A 84 10.78 9.29 8.03
N CYS A 85 11.93 8.77 7.60
CA CYS A 85 12.50 7.56 8.19
C CYS A 85 13.55 8.00 9.21
N CYS A 86 13.20 7.96 10.50
CA CYS A 86 14.17 7.81 11.56
C CYS A 86 14.67 6.36 11.59
#